data_AF-A0A3M2GW09-F1
#
_entry.id   AF-A0A3M2GW09-F1
#
_cell.length_a   1.000
_cell.length_b   1.000
_cell.length_c   1.000
_cell.angle_alpha   90.00
_cell.angle_beta   90.00
_cell.angle_gamma   90.00
#
_symmetry.space_group_name_H-M   'P 1'
#
loop_
_entity.id
_entity.type
_entity.pdbx_description
1 polymer ?
#
loop_
_entity_poly.entity_id
_entity_poly.type
_entity_poly.pdbx_seq_one_letter_code
_entity_poly.pdbx_strand_id
1 'polypeptide(L)' 'MHIIDPRFLIAYCCARLGINSRDERGLTTTEVAVITFLLVGAAIVVLGIIYTAAKNNADSIPTPEQPAG' A
#
# COMPACT_ATOMS: atom_id res chain seq x y z
N MET A 1 -8.13 6.93 -21.22
CA MET A 1 -7.95 6.46 -19.83
C MET A 1 -6.83 5.43 -19.85
N HIS A 2 -5.61 5.83 -19.50
CA HIS A 2 -4.43 4.96 -19.56
C HIS A 2 -4.49 4.04 -18.34
N ILE A 3 -5.01 2.83 -18.51
CA ILE A 3 -5.01 1.82 -17.46
C ILE A 3 -3.54 1.43 -17.28
N ILE A 4 -2.91 1.95 -16.23
CA ILE A 4 -1.58 1.50 -15.81
C ILE A 4 -1.77 0.04 -15.42
N ASP A 5 -1.34 -0.86 -16.29
CA ASP A 5 -1.36 -2.29 -15.99
C ASP A 5 -0.39 -2.51 -14.81
N PRO A 6 -0.88 -3.01 -13.66
CA PRO A 6 -0.07 -3.17 -12.46
C PRO A 6 1.13 -4.10 -12.70
N ARG A 7 1.06 -5.00 -13.70
CA ARG A 7 2.17 -5.86 -14.09
C ARG A 7 3.35 -5.07 -14.63
N PHE A 8 3.09 -4.01 -15.40
CA PHE A 8 4.14 -3.14 -15.92
C PHE A 8 4.78 -2.30 -14.82
N LEU A 9 3.99 -1.83 -13.84
CA LEU A 9 4.52 -1.11 -12.69
C LEU A 9 5.43 -2.01 -11.85
N ILE A 10 5.00 -3.25 -11.58
CA ILE A 10 5.79 -4.23 -10.84
C ILE A 10 7.07 -4.56 -11.61
N ALA A 11 6.99 -4.83 -12.93
CA ALA A 11 8.16 -5.12 -13.75
C ALA A 11 9.16 -3.94 -13.79
N TYR A 12 8.68 -2.70 -13.88
CA TYR A 12 9.52 -1.51 -13.82
C TYR A 12 10.19 -1.34 -12.45
N CYS A 13 9.44 -1.53 -11.36
CA CYS A 13 9.99 -1.48 -10.01
C CYS A 13 11.02 -2.58 -9.77
N CYS A 14 10.75 -3.82 -10.20
CA CYS A 14 11.70 -4.93 -10.13
C CYS A 14 12.98 -4.63 -10.91
N ALA A 15 12.86 -4.14 -12.15
CA ALA A 15 14.01 -3.75 -12.96
C ALA A 15 14.82 -2.62 -12.32
N ARG A 16 14.17 -1.60 -11.74
CA ARG A 16 14.84 -0.48 -11.08
C ARG A 16 15.51 -0.86 -9.77
N LEU A 17 14.98 -1.84 -9.06
CA LEU A 17 15.54 -2.37 -7.82
C LEU A 17 16.59 -3.47 -8.06
N GLY A 18 16.87 -3.83 -9.31
CA GLY A 18 17.77 -4.94 -9.65
C GLY A 18 17.23 -6.33 -9.28
N ILE A 19 15.93 -6.43 -9.00
CA ILE A 19 15.28 -7.69 -8.64
C ILE A 19 15.03 -8.47 -9.93
N ASN A 20 15.85 -9.49 -10.18
CA ASN A 20 15.64 -10.41 -11.27
C ASN A 20 14.63 -11.49 -10.86
N SER A 21 13.35 -11.29 -11.22
CA SER A 21 12.28 -12.25 -10.93
C SER A 21 12.47 -13.64 -11.58
N ARG A 22 13.47 -13.78 -12.46
CA ARG A 22 13.84 -15.03 -13.15
C ARG A 22 15.11 -15.70 -12.60
N ASP A 23 15.75 -15.13 -11.60
CA ASP A 23 16.85 -15.82 -10.93
C ASP A 23 16.26 -16.83 -9.94
N GLU A 24 16.33 -18.12 -10.30
CA GLU A 24 15.86 -19.24 -9.47
C GLU A 24 16.82 -19.56 -8.32
N ARG A 25 17.96 -18.84 -8.21
CA ARG A 25 18.81 -18.88 -7.03
C ARG A 25 18.05 -18.22 -5.89
N GLY A 26 17.63 -19.02 -4.92
CA GLY A 26 16.78 -18.62 -3.81
C GLY A 26 17.17 -17.26 -3.22
N LEU A 27 16.18 -16.36 -3.15
CA LEU A 27 16.32 -15.02 -2.61
C LEU A 27 17.08 -15.09 -1.27
N THR A 28 18.17 -14.36 -1.16
CA THR A 28 18.97 -14.36 0.07
C THR A 28 18.12 -13.84 1.23
N THR A 29 18.35 -14.32 2.46
CA THR A 29 17.55 -13.93 3.64
C THR A 29 17.51 -12.42 3.86
N THR A 30 18.55 -11.70 3.45
CA THR A 30 18.60 -10.22 3.46
C THR A 30 17.64 -9.60 2.45
N GLU A 31 17.57 -10.11 1.23
CA GLU A 31 16.66 -9.59 0.20
C GLU A 31 15.20 -9.81 0.62
N VAL A 32 14.88 -10.95 1.23
CA VAL A 32 13.52 -11.23 1.72
C VAL A 32 13.14 -10.23 2.81
N ALA A 33 14.06 -9.94 3.73
CA ALA A 33 13.84 -8.97 4.80
C ALA A 33 13.59 -7.56 4.26
N VAL A 34 14.36 -7.12 3.26
CA VAL A 34 14.21 -5.81 2.62
C VAL A 34 12.85 -5.70 1.92
N ILE A 35 12.47 -6.69 1.11
CA ILE A 35 11.18 -6.69 0.41
C ILE A 35 10.02 -6.68 1.41
N THR A 36 10.11 -7.51 2.46
CA THR A 36 9.08 -7.57 3.51
C THR A 36 8.93 -6.22 4.20
N PHE A 37 10.04 -5.56 4.55
CA PHE A 37 10.02 -4.23 5.17
C PHE A 37 9.37 -3.19 4.26
N LEU A 38 9.69 -3.20 2.96
CA LEU A 38 9.08 -2.30 1.97
C LEU A 38 7.58 -2.56 1.81
N LEU A 39 7.15 -3.83 1.74
CA LEU A 39 5.74 -4.19 1.60
C LEU A 39 4.93 -3.80 2.84
N VAL A 40 5.45 -4.09 4.04
CA VAL A 40 4.82 -3.71 5.31
C VAL A 40 4.74 -2.19 5.43
N GLY A 41 5.83 -1.47 5.11
CA GLY A 41 5.85 -0.01 5.12
C GLY A 41 4.83 0.60 4.16
N ALA A 42 4.74 0.09 2.93
CA ALA A 42 3.74 0.53 1.96
C ALA A 42 2.31 0.28 2.46
N ALA A 43 2.04 -0.88 3.08
CA ALA A 43 0.74 -1.22 3.64
C ALA A 43 0.33 -0.24 4.76
N ILE A 44 1.27 0.08 5.66
CA ILE A 44 1.03 1.05 6.75
C ILE A 44 0.72 2.45 6.20
N VAL A 45 1.46 2.90 5.18
CA VAL A 45 1.21 4.21 4.55
C VAL A 45 -0.18 4.26 3.91
N VAL A 46 -0.55 3.24 3.13
CA VAL A 46 -1.87 3.16 2.50
C VAL A 46 -2.97 3.13 3.56
N LEU A 47 -2.79 2.35 4.63
CA LEU A 47 -3.72 2.31 5.75
C LEU A 47 -3.88 3.69 6.39
N GLY A 48 -2.77 4.40 6.64
CA GLY A 48 -2.80 5.76 7.22
C GLY A 48 -3.61 6.74 6.36
N ILE A 49 -3.40 6.73 5.05
CA ILE A 49 -4.15 7.59 4.11
C ILE A 49 -5.64 7.29 4.17
N ILE A 50 -6.02 6.01 4.07
CA ILE A 50 -7.43 5.59 4.09
C ILE A 50 -8.06 5.91 5.45
N TYR A 51 -7.36 5.67 6.55
CA TYR A 51 -7.84 5.97 7.90
C TYR A 51 -8.12 7.46 8.06
N THR A 52 -7.18 8.32 7.66
CA THR A 52 -7.38 9.77 7.72
C THR A 52 -8.55 10.23 6.86
N ALA A 53 -8.69 9.71 5.64
CA ALA A 53 -9.82 10.03 4.78
C ALA A 53 -11.16 9.56 5.38
N ALA A 54 -11.23 8.33 5.90
CA ALA A 54 -12.42 7.78 6.52
C ALA A 54 -12.81 8.55 7.78
N LYS A 55 -11.84 8.93 8.62
CA LYS A 55 -12.08 9.75 9.81
C LYS A 55 -12.66 11.12 9.44
N ASN A 56 -12.06 11.81 8.47
CA ASN A 56 -12.58 13.10 8.01
C ASN A 56 -14.02 13.00 7.49
N ASN A 57 -14.35 11.90 6.81
CA ASN A 57 -15.72 11.64 6.35
C ASN A 57 -16.69 11.33 7.49
N ALA A 58 -16.24 10.64 8.55
CA ALA A 58 -17.07 10.38 9.72
C ALA A 58 -17.31 11.66 10.54
N ASP A 59 -16.28 12.48 10.71
CA ASP A 59 -16.33 13.75 11.47
C ASP A 59 -17.22 14.81 10.76
N SER A 60 -17.50 14.64 9.47
CA SER A 60 -18.37 15.54 8.70
C SER A 60 -19.85 15.13 8.70
N ILE A 61 -20.20 13.99 9.30
CA ILE A 61 -21.61 13.61 9.52
C ILE A 61 -22.09 14.32 10.79
N PRO A 62 -23.12 15.19 10.72
CA PRO A 62 -23.66 15.81 11.91
C PRO A 62 -24.18 14.73 12.86
N THR A 63 -23.75 14.77 14.13
CA THR A 63 -24.32 13.93 15.17
C THR A 63 -25.82 14.16 15.23
N PRO A 64 -26.66 13.11 15.14
CA PRO A 64 -28.09 13.26 15.26
C PRO A 64 -28.43 13.94 16.59
N GLU A 65 -29.25 14.99 16.56
CA GLU A 65 -29.84 15.51 17.79
C GLU A 65 -30.68 14.39 18.41
N GLN A 66 -30.26 13.88 19.57
CA GLN A 66 -31.13 13.02 20.37
C GLN A 66 -32.41 13.82 20.64
N PRO A 67 -33.60 13.28 20.32
CA PRO A 67 -34.83 13.98 20.64
C PRO A 67 -34.80 14.32 22.13
N ALA A 68 -34.97 15.60 22.45
CA ALA A 68 -35.16 16.02 23.82
C ALA A 68 -36.33 15.21 24.38
N GLY A 69 -36.03 14.36 25.37
CA GLY A 69 -37.04 13.57 26.08
C GLY A 69 -38.05 14.45 26.79
#